data_AF-A0A7G2D6Z3-F1
#
_entry.id   AF-A0A7G2D6Z3-F1
#
_cell.length_a   1.000
_cell.length_b   1.000
_cell.length_c   1.000
_cell.angle_alpha   90.00
_cell.angle_beta   90.00
_cell.angle_gamma   90.00
#
_symmetry.space_group_name_H-M   'P 1'
#
loop_
_entity.id
_entity.type
_entity.pdbx_description
1 polymer ?
#
loop_
_entity_poly.entity_id
_entity_poly.type
_entity_poly.pdbx_seq_one_letter_code
_entity_poly.pdbx_strand_id
1 'polypeptide(L)'
;MPAVRTVLGDIDPSQLGRVDYHEHLFQVSPLLVGDELDDEAASGEEAGLLRASGFEAMVDATPFGLGRGPAAVARISAATGLHVVATTGRHREAHYGPDHPMQVWGADRLAALFVSDLTRGMPADDAAVFEAPDVPLAAGPGAEPVRAGMLKGGADYWRISPFERTTLVAVARAHRETGAPVMVHLEFGTAAHEVLDLLEAEGVAADRVVLAHADRDPDPGLHVSLAERGAHLGYDGFARPRTRSDAELLALTVAVVERGAGDRILLGGDVARRTRYIAYGGMPGLAYLGDRYLPRLREAVGDDAVHRMLVTTPARFLALRP
;
A
#
# COMPACT_ATOMS: atom_id res chain seq x y z
N MET A 1 -12.47 20.42 -0.71
CA MET A 1 -12.54 19.60 0.53
C MET A 1 -11.59 18.43 0.36
N PRO A 2 -10.87 17.99 1.39
CA PRO A 2 -10.01 16.82 1.29
C PRO A 2 -10.86 15.61 0.87
N ALA A 3 -10.34 14.79 -0.03
CA ALA A 3 -11.03 13.60 -0.52
C ALA A 3 -10.06 12.42 -0.54
N VAL A 4 -10.58 11.22 -0.26
CA VAL A 4 -9.87 9.97 -0.47
C VAL A 4 -10.41 9.34 -1.75
N ARG A 5 -9.51 8.99 -2.66
CA ARG A 5 -9.86 8.38 -3.94
C ARG A 5 -9.93 6.87 -3.82
N THR A 6 -11.13 6.33 -3.86
CA THR A 6 -11.37 4.89 -3.93
C THR A 6 -11.62 4.45 -5.37
N VAL A 7 -11.59 3.15 -5.62
CA VAL A 7 -11.91 2.56 -6.93
C VAL A 7 -13.36 2.78 -7.38
N LEU A 8 -14.25 3.19 -6.47
CA LEU A 8 -15.64 3.53 -6.76
C LEU A 8 -15.90 5.05 -6.77
N GLY A 9 -14.86 5.87 -6.63
CA GLY A 9 -14.95 7.31 -6.62
C GLY A 9 -14.34 7.96 -5.38
N ASP A 10 -14.37 9.29 -5.38
CA ASP A 10 -13.82 10.10 -4.29
C ASP A 10 -14.85 10.16 -3.14
N ILE A 11 -14.40 9.91 -1.90
CA ILE A 11 -15.22 9.96 -0.69
C ILE A 11 -14.62 10.93 0.33
N ASP A 12 -15.45 11.40 1.28
CA ASP A 12 -14.94 12.15 2.42
C ASP A 12 -14.06 11.22 3.30
N PRO A 13 -12.89 11.67 3.78
CA PRO A 13 -12.02 10.83 4.60
C PRO A 13 -12.70 10.23 5.84
N SER A 14 -13.72 10.88 6.40
CA SER A 14 -14.50 10.36 7.54
C SER A 14 -15.32 9.11 7.22
N GLN A 15 -15.54 8.80 5.94
CA GLN A 15 -16.29 7.64 5.47
C GLN A 15 -15.45 6.37 5.36
N LEU A 16 -14.12 6.44 5.48
CA LEU A 16 -13.23 5.28 5.35
C LEU A 16 -13.42 4.23 6.45
N GLY A 17 -13.82 4.65 7.66
CA GLY A 17 -13.88 3.76 8.81
C GLY A 17 -12.52 3.18 9.19
N ARG A 18 -12.46 1.90 9.55
CA ARG A 18 -11.21 1.18 9.83
C ARG A 18 -10.51 0.75 8.55
N VAL A 19 -9.25 1.14 8.40
CA VAL A 19 -8.45 0.94 7.18
C VAL A 19 -7.33 -0.06 7.44
N ASP A 20 -7.24 -1.06 6.56
CA ASP A 20 -6.02 -1.85 6.36
C ASP A 20 -5.15 -1.12 5.31
N TYR A 21 -4.00 -0.59 5.72
CA TYR A 21 -3.22 0.28 4.84
C TYR A 21 -2.40 -0.45 3.76
N HIS A 22 -2.27 -1.79 3.82
CA HIS A 22 -1.36 -2.52 2.93
C HIS A 22 -1.81 -3.97 2.70
N GLU A 23 -2.48 -4.20 1.59
CA GLU A 23 -2.89 -5.53 1.13
C GLU A 23 -2.88 -5.63 -0.40
N HIS A 24 -3.22 -6.80 -0.95
CA HIS A 24 -3.12 -7.10 -2.38
C HIS A 24 -4.28 -7.96 -2.87
N LEU A 25 -5.19 -7.47 -3.71
CA LEU A 25 -6.22 -8.33 -4.29
C LEU A 25 -5.73 -9.07 -5.54
N PHE A 26 -4.72 -8.53 -6.20
CA PHE A 26 -4.04 -9.16 -7.34
C PHE A 26 -2.56 -8.94 -7.21
N GLN A 27 -1.73 -9.91 -7.57
CA GLN A 27 -0.28 -9.72 -7.66
C GLN A 27 0.36 -10.86 -8.46
N VAL A 28 1.00 -10.50 -9.56
CA VAL A 28 1.79 -11.39 -10.41
C VAL A 28 3.19 -10.83 -10.50
N SER A 29 4.19 -11.65 -10.23
CA SER A 29 5.59 -11.24 -10.21
C SER A 29 6.52 -12.45 -10.41
N PRO A 30 7.73 -12.28 -10.99
CA PRO A 30 8.74 -13.34 -11.05
C PRO A 30 9.13 -13.92 -9.69
N LEU A 31 8.85 -13.21 -8.58
CA LEU A 31 9.10 -13.67 -7.21
C LEU A 31 7.97 -14.53 -6.62
N LEU A 32 6.87 -14.70 -7.36
CA LEU A 32 5.64 -15.35 -6.91
C LEU A 32 5.22 -16.50 -7.82
N VAL A 33 6.13 -17.10 -8.59
CA VAL A 33 5.79 -18.20 -9.51
C VAL A 33 5.08 -19.35 -8.77
N GLY A 34 3.82 -19.60 -9.11
CA GLY A 34 2.95 -20.59 -8.48
C GLY A 34 2.29 -20.17 -7.16
N ASP A 35 2.47 -18.91 -6.76
CA ASP A 35 1.97 -18.29 -5.52
C ASP A 35 1.30 -16.93 -5.80
N GLU A 36 0.91 -16.71 -7.05
CA GLU A 36 0.26 -15.49 -7.55
C GLU A 36 -1.16 -15.30 -6.98
N LEU A 37 -1.61 -14.05 -6.98
CA LEU A 37 -3.00 -13.67 -6.74
C LEU A 37 -3.60 -13.18 -8.06
N ASP A 38 -4.35 -14.03 -8.74
CA ASP A 38 -4.83 -13.80 -10.11
C ASP A 38 -6.31 -14.21 -10.33
N ASP A 39 -7.04 -14.54 -9.26
CA ASP A 39 -8.42 -15.00 -9.30
C ASP A 39 -9.37 -14.01 -8.60
N GLU A 40 -10.25 -13.36 -9.37
CA GLU A 40 -11.19 -12.37 -8.86
C GLU A 40 -12.16 -12.93 -7.82
N ALA A 41 -12.62 -14.18 -7.98
CA ALA A 41 -13.59 -14.77 -7.06
C ALA A 41 -12.94 -15.06 -5.71
N ALA A 42 -11.75 -15.66 -5.71
CA ALA A 42 -11.00 -15.94 -4.49
C ALA A 42 -10.55 -14.64 -3.79
N SER A 43 -10.10 -13.63 -4.54
CA SER A 43 -9.78 -12.32 -3.96
C SER A 43 -11.00 -11.60 -3.42
N GLY A 44 -12.16 -11.77 -4.06
CA GLY A 44 -13.44 -11.25 -3.56
C GLY A 44 -13.88 -11.89 -2.25
N GLU A 45 -13.67 -13.20 -2.10
CA GLU A 45 -13.94 -13.91 -0.84
C GLU A 45 -13.03 -13.40 0.29
N GLU A 46 -11.74 -13.21 0.03
CA GLU A 46 -10.79 -12.67 1.01
C GLU A 46 -11.10 -11.23 1.43
N ALA A 47 -11.48 -10.38 0.47
CA ALA A 47 -11.96 -9.04 0.79
C ALA A 47 -13.21 -9.08 1.68
N GLY A 48 -14.11 -10.04 1.44
CA GLY A 48 -15.27 -10.30 2.30
C GLY A 48 -14.87 -10.73 3.72
N LEU A 49 -13.88 -11.61 3.85
CA LEU A 49 -13.32 -12.03 5.14
C LEU A 49 -12.68 -10.85 5.90
N LEU A 50 -11.92 -10.00 5.21
CA LEU A 50 -11.36 -8.78 5.78
C LEU A 50 -12.47 -7.84 6.29
N ARG A 51 -13.51 -7.62 5.48
CA ARG A 51 -14.70 -6.82 5.86
C ARG A 51 -15.37 -7.39 7.11
N ALA A 52 -15.55 -8.71 7.17
CA ALA A 52 -16.18 -9.41 8.30
C ALA A 52 -15.35 -9.33 9.60
N SER A 53 -14.01 -9.25 9.49
CA SER A 53 -13.11 -9.06 10.64
C SER A 53 -13.15 -7.64 11.24
N GLY A 54 -13.95 -6.73 10.65
CA GLY A 54 -14.22 -5.39 11.17
C GLY A 54 -13.45 -4.26 10.50
N PHE A 55 -12.81 -4.51 9.36
CA PHE A 55 -12.30 -3.46 8.48
C PHE A 55 -13.40 -2.94 7.56
N GLU A 56 -13.29 -1.69 7.14
CA GLU A 56 -14.23 -0.98 6.25
C GLU A 56 -13.56 -0.47 4.99
N ALA A 57 -12.23 -0.31 5.02
CA ALA A 57 -11.42 0.00 3.87
C ALA A 57 -10.11 -0.80 3.84
N MET A 58 -9.53 -0.92 2.66
CA MET A 58 -8.17 -1.40 2.45
C MET A 58 -7.46 -0.54 1.39
N VAL A 59 -6.13 -0.58 1.37
CA VAL A 59 -5.33 -0.17 0.23
C VAL A 59 -4.88 -1.42 -0.53
N ASP A 60 -5.22 -1.49 -1.82
CA ASP A 60 -4.59 -2.43 -2.74
C ASP A 60 -3.25 -1.85 -3.23
N ALA A 61 -2.17 -2.37 -2.68
CA ALA A 61 -0.81 -1.90 -2.90
C ALA A 61 -0.12 -2.56 -4.12
N THR A 62 -0.88 -3.10 -5.08
CA THR A 62 -0.31 -3.65 -6.31
C THR A 62 -0.07 -2.55 -7.35
N PRO A 63 1.20 -2.23 -7.67
CA PRO A 63 1.54 -1.17 -8.62
C PRO A 63 1.39 -1.63 -10.08
N PHE A 64 1.63 -0.70 -11.00
CA PHE A 64 1.60 -0.97 -12.45
C PHE A 64 2.58 -2.09 -12.84
N GLY A 65 2.12 -2.95 -13.76
CA GLY A 65 2.92 -4.03 -14.36
C GLY A 65 3.06 -5.29 -13.51
N LEU A 66 2.40 -5.38 -12.35
CA LEU A 66 2.42 -6.56 -11.47
C LEU A 66 1.06 -7.27 -11.38
N GLY A 67 0.30 -7.27 -12.47
CA GLY A 67 -0.97 -8.01 -12.57
C GLY A 67 -2.16 -7.35 -11.86
N ARG A 68 -2.09 -6.06 -11.52
CA ARG A 68 -3.26 -5.34 -10.96
C ARG A 68 -4.47 -5.44 -11.88
N GLY A 69 -5.66 -5.62 -11.31
CA GLY A 69 -6.92 -5.72 -12.05
C GLY A 69 -7.94 -4.65 -11.66
N PRO A 70 -7.79 -3.38 -12.08
CA PRO A 70 -8.58 -2.27 -11.54
C PRO A 70 -10.11 -2.45 -11.65
N ALA A 71 -10.60 -2.98 -12.77
CA ALA A 71 -12.03 -3.25 -12.95
C ALA A 71 -12.54 -4.37 -12.03
N ALA A 72 -11.73 -5.41 -11.81
CA ALA A 72 -12.05 -6.50 -10.89
C ALA A 72 -12.04 -6.02 -9.43
N VAL A 73 -11.03 -5.22 -9.05
CA VAL A 73 -10.97 -4.57 -7.73
C VAL A 73 -12.21 -3.69 -7.48
N ALA A 74 -12.67 -2.93 -8.48
CA ALA A 74 -13.90 -2.13 -8.36
C ALA A 74 -15.15 -3.01 -8.17
N ARG A 75 -15.26 -4.14 -8.87
CA ARG A 75 -16.36 -5.10 -8.67
C ARG A 75 -16.32 -5.74 -7.28
N ILE A 76 -15.14 -6.15 -6.80
CA ILE A 76 -14.94 -6.68 -5.45
C ILE A 76 -15.36 -5.64 -4.40
N SER A 77 -14.89 -4.40 -4.53
CA SER A 77 -15.26 -3.31 -3.63
C SER A 77 -16.78 -3.10 -3.57
N ALA A 78 -17.46 -3.09 -4.73
CA ALA A 78 -18.90 -2.92 -4.80
C ALA A 78 -19.68 -4.11 -4.20
N ALA A 79 -19.21 -5.34 -4.43
CA ALA A 79 -19.88 -6.55 -3.95
C ALA A 79 -19.73 -6.77 -2.43
N THR A 80 -18.57 -6.40 -1.87
CA THR A 80 -18.26 -6.62 -0.45
C THR A 80 -18.62 -5.42 0.44
N GLY A 81 -18.77 -4.23 -0.16
CA GLY A 81 -18.92 -2.97 0.57
C GLY A 81 -17.62 -2.52 1.27
N LEU A 82 -16.47 -3.12 0.92
CA LEU A 82 -15.16 -2.70 1.38
C LEU A 82 -14.66 -1.55 0.49
N HIS A 83 -14.31 -0.41 1.06
CA HIS A 83 -13.68 0.67 0.30
C HIS A 83 -12.26 0.24 -0.10
N VAL A 84 -11.91 0.32 -1.38
CA VAL A 84 -10.55 0.00 -1.84
C VAL A 84 -9.89 1.23 -2.43
N VAL A 85 -8.72 1.60 -1.90
CA VAL A 85 -7.81 2.59 -2.49
C VAL A 85 -6.76 1.84 -3.30
N ALA A 86 -6.83 1.92 -4.63
CA ALA A 86 -5.84 1.30 -5.51
C ALA A 86 -4.56 2.15 -5.64
N THR A 87 -3.45 1.49 -5.96
CA THR A 87 -2.17 2.15 -6.19
C THR A 87 -1.78 2.22 -7.67
N THR A 88 -1.07 3.30 -8.02
CA THR A 88 -0.16 3.33 -9.18
C THR A 88 1.27 3.36 -8.67
N GLY A 89 2.26 3.41 -9.56
CA GLY A 89 3.66 3.44 -9.20
C GLY A 89 4.44 2.24 -9.72
N ARG A 90 5.59 1.97 -9.10
CA ARG A 90 6.49 0.87 -9.47
C ARG A 90 7.10 0.26 -8.22
N HIS A 91 7.17 -1.06 -8.17
CA HIS A 91 7.84 -1.77 -7.07
C HIS A 91 9.37 -1.65 -7.18
N ARG A 92 10.12 -2.30 -6.30
CA ARG A 92 11.59 -2.49 -6.43
C ARG A 92 11.95 -3.42 -7.60
N GLU A 93 13.19 -3.32 -8.08
CA GLU A 93 13.65 -3.92 -9.35
C GLU A 93 13.37 -5.43 -9.48
N ALA A 94 13.56 -6.18 -8.39
CA ALA A 94 13.43 -7.64 -8.37
C ALA A 94 12.03 -8.19 -8.76
N HIS A 95 10.99 -7.36 -8.73
CA HIS A 95 9.64 -7.76 -9.15
C HIS A 95 9.41 -7.66 -10.65
N TYR A 96 10.34 -7.08 -11.40
CA TYR A 96 10.25 -6.92 -12.84
C TYR A 96 11.31 -7.81 -13.50
N GLY A 97 10.88 -8.71 -14.38
CA GLY A 97 11.80 -9.60 -15.10
C GLY A 97 12.83 -8.80 -15.93
N PRO A 98 13.97 -9.41 -16.31
CA PRO A 98 15.02 -8.70 -17.03
C PRO A 98 14.56 -8.11 -18.37
N ASP A 99 13.61 -8.77 -19.03
CA ASP A 99 13.03 -8.32 -20.31
C ASP A 99 11.76 -7.47 -20.14
N HIS A 100 11.36 -7.17 -18.91
CA HIS A 100 10.14 -6.40 -18.65
C HIS A 100 10.32 -4.95 -19.10
N PRO A 101 9.39 -4.35 -19.88
CA PRO A 101 9.60 -3.00 -20.44
C PRO A 101 9.84 -1.91 -19.37
N MET A 102 9.35 -2.12 -18.15
CA MET A 102 9.60 -1.20 -17.03
C MET A 102 11.07 -1.11 -16.61
N GLN A 103 11.95 -2.02 -17.04
CA GLN A 103 13.38 -1.95 -16.77
C GLN A 103 14.03 -0.69 -17.34
N VAL A 104 13.50 -0.17 -18.45
CA VAL A 104 14.13 0.92 -19.22
C VAL A 104 13.35 2.24 -19.21
N TRP A 105 12.19 2.29 -18.54
CA TRP A 105 11.39 3.51 -18.50
C TRP A 105 12.01 4.56 -17.57
N GLY A 106 12.21 5.76 -18.10
CA GLY A 106 12.70 6.92 -17.35
C GLY A 106 11.63 7.61 -16.51
N ALA A 107 12.08 8.49 -15.61
CA ALA A 107 11.21 9.11 -14.61
C ALA A 107 10.10 9.98 -15.20
N ASP A 108 10.31 10.68 -16.33
CA ASP A 108 9.27 11.49 -16.98
C ASP A 108 8.11 10.64 -17.50
N ARG A 109 8.42 9.52 -18.18
CA ARG A 109 7.41 8.60 -18.71
C ARG A 109 6.61 7.96 -17.57
N LEU A 110 7.31 7.53 -16.51
CA LEU A 110 6.67 6.95 -15.33
C LEU A 110 5.77 7.96 -14.61
N ALA A 111 6.26 9.19 -14.39
CA ALA A 111 5.47 10.25 -13.77
C ALA A 111 4.19 10.54 -14.57
N ALA A 112 4.29 10.66 -15.89
CA ALA A 112 3.13 10.87 -16.76
C ALA A 112 2.10 9.75 -16.66
N LEU A 113 2.55 8.48 -16.63
CA LEU A 113 1.67 7.33 -16.38
C LEU A 113 0.99 7.44 -15.01
N PHE A 114 1.75 7.68 -13.95
CA PHE A 114 1.21 7.72 -12.58
C PHE A 114 0.20 8.86 -12.42
N VAL A 115 0.47 10.03 -13.00
CA VAL A 115 -0.48 11.15 -13.04
C VAL A 115 -1.74 10.77 -13.81
N SER A 116 -1.62 10.07 -14.95
CA SER A 116 -2.77 9.60 -15.72
C SER A 116 -3.64 8.61 -14.91
N ASP A 117 -3.02 7.63 -14.26
CA ASP A 117 -3.72 6.67 -13.40
C ASP A 117 -4.49 7.35 -12.26
N LEU A 118 -3.89 8.39 -11.67
CA LEU A 118 -4.49 9.16 -10.58
C LEU A 118 -5.62 10.05 -11.09
N THR A 119 -5.47 10.73 -12.23
CA THR A 119 -6.37 11.80 -12.66
C THR A 119 -7.43 11.37 -13.67
N ARG A 120 -7.05 10.51 -14.63
CA ARG A 120 -7.91 10.04 -15.73
C ARG A 120 -8.47 8.64 -15.46
N GLY A 121 -7.64 7.73 -14.97
CA GLY A 121 -8.00 6.32 -14.75
C GLY A 121 -6.85 5.39 -15.07
N MET A 122 -6.85 4.21 -14.45
CA MET A 122 -5.91 3.14 -14.74
C MET A 122 -6.31 2.41 -16.04
N PRO A 123 -5.35 1.92 -16.83
CA PRO A 123 -5.57 1.03 -17.96
C PRO A 123 -6.45 -0.18 -17.61
N ALA A 124 -7.24 -0.64 -18.58
CA ALA A 124 -7.92 -1.92 -18.49
C ALA A 124 -6.94 -3.11 -18.55
N ASP A 125 -5.81 -2.92 -19.24
CA ASP A 125 -4.70 -3.86 -19.35
C ASP A 125 -3.39 -3.06 -19.38
N ASP A 126 -2.55 -3.28 -18.36
CA ASP A 126 -1.25 -2.62 -18.25
C ASP A 126 -0.32 -3.02 -19.43
N ALA A 127 -0.48 -4.22 -20.00
CA ALA A 127 0.37 -4.69 -21.10
C ALA A 127 0.21 -3.84 -22.36
N ALA A 128 -1.00 -3.35 -22.63
CA ALA A 128 -1.30 -2.50 -23.79
C ALA A 128 -0.54 -1.16 -23.75
N VAL A 129 -0.21 -0.65 -22.56
CA VAL A 129 0.48 0.64 -22.38
C VAL A 129 1.93 0.59 -22.86
N PHE A 130 2.51 -0.62 -22.96
CA PHE A 130 3.86 -0.78 -23.50
C PHE A 130 3.93 -0.49 -25.00
N GLU A 131 2.83 -0.73 -25.71
CA GLU A 131 2.72 -0.54 -27.16
C GLU A 131 2.23 0.86 -27.54
N ALA A 132 1.27 1.42 -26.80
CA ALA A 132 0.70 2.74 -27.08
C ALA A 132 0.35 3.51 -25.79
N PRO A 133 0.46 4.85 -25.75
CA PRO A 133 0.16 5.63 -24.56
C PRO A 133 -1.36 5.76 -24.29
N ASP A 134 -2.18 5.78 -25.35
CA ASP A 134 -3.64 5.86 -25.22
C ASP A 134 -4.25 4.47 -25.33
N VAL A 135 -4.73 3.95 -24.21
CA VAL A 135 -5.36 2.64 -24.09
C VAL A 135 -6.75 2.77 -23.46
N PRO A 136 -7.65 1.79 -23.66
CA PRO A 136 -8.90 1.74 -22.92
C PRO A 136 -8.65 1.75 -21.41
N LEU A 137 -9.40 2.60 -20.69
CA LEU A 137 -9.35 2.67 -19.24
C LEU A 137 -10.26 1.63 -18.61
N ALA A 138 -9.88 1.11 -17.44
CA ALA A 138 -10.74 0.26 -16.64
C ALA A 138 -11.96 1.05 -16.17
N ALA A 139 -13.14 0.43 -16.26
CA ALA A 139 -14.39 1.01 -15.79
C ALA A 139 -14.93 0.23 -14.59
N GLY A 140 -15.41 0.95 -13.57
CA GLY A 140 -16.12 0.36 -12.45
C GLY A 140 -17.56 -0.06 -12.84
N PRO A 141 -18.33 -0.65 -11.91
CA PRO A 141 -19.72 -1.05 -12.16
C PRO A 141 -20.63 0.10 -12.66
N GLY A 142 -20.30 1.35 -12.33
CA GLY A 142 -21.01 2.55 -12.80
C GLY A 142 -20.54 3.12 -14.14
N ALA A 143 -19.70 2.40 -14.89
CA ALA A 143 -19.06 2.83 -16.15
C ALA A 143 -18.08 4.02 -16.03
N GLU A 144 -17.84 4.55 -14.83
CA GLU A 144 -16.82 5.56 -14.55
C GLU A 144 -15.40 4.95 -14.54
N PRO A 145 -14.37 5.69 -14.98
CA PRO A 145 -12.99 5.22 -14.91
C PRO A 145 -12.53 4.91 -13.49
N VAL A 146 -11.88 3.77 -13.30
CA VAL A 146 -11.26 3.39 -12.03
C VAL A 146 -9.92 4.12 -11.89
N ARG A 147 -9.79 4.99 -10.89
CA ARG A 147 -8.56 5.77 -10.65
C ARG A 147 -7.78 5.23 -9.45
N ALA A 148 -6.47 5.33 -9.51
CA ALA A 148 -5.62 5.11 -8.33
C ALA A 148 -5.82 6.25 -7.32
N GLY A 149 -5.58 5.97 -6.03
CA GLY A 149 -5.62 6.97 -4.96
C GLY A 149 -4.30 7.16 -4.21
N MET A 150 -3.29 6.32 -4.48
CA MET A 150 -1.99 6.39 -3.83
C MET A 150 -0.85 5.99 -4.80
N LEU A 151 0.34 6.52 -4.55
CA LEU A 151 1.57 6.20 -5.28
C LEU A 151 2.38 5.15 -4.52
N LYS A 152 2.95 4.16 -5.22
CA LYS A 152 3.88 3.17 -4.64
C LYS A 152 5.27 3.27 -5.27
N GLY A 153 6.29 3.27 -4.41
CA GLY A 153 7.70 3.08 -4.75
C GLY A 153 8.29 1.92 -3.97
N GLY A 154 9.57 1.64 -4.18
CA GLY A 154 10.30 0.66 -3.37
C GLY A 154 11.81 0.93 -3.33
N ALA A 155 12.45 0.41 -2.30
CA ALA A 155 13.90 0.36 -2.08
C ALA A 155 14.33 -1.08 -1.75
N ASP A 156 15.53 -1.46 -2.21
CA ASP A 156 16.17 -2.75 -1.90
C ASP A 156 16.93 -2.66 -0.56
N TYR A 157 17.34 -3.81 -0.04
CA TYR A 157 18.03 -3.98 1.23
C TYR A 157 19.34 -3.18 1.23
N TRP A 158 19.35 -2.09 2.00
CA TRP A 158 20.44 -1.12 2.06
C TRP A 158 20.87 -0.57 0.70
N ARG A 159 19.93 -0.46 -0.26
CA ARG A 159 20.26 -0.04 -1.63
C ARG A 159 19.11 0.69 -2.31
N ILE A 160 19.41 1.90 -2.78
CA ILE A 160 18.59 2.62 -3.76
C ILE A 160 19.35 2.57 -5.10
N SER A 161 19.05 1.58 -5.93
CA SER A 161 19.71 1.44 -7.24
C SER A 161 19.24 2.53 -8.21
N PRO A 162 19.84 2.63 -9.42
CA PRO A 162 19.32 3.51 -10.47
C PRO A 162 17.84 3.25 -10.81
N PHE A 163 17.38 1.99 -10.73
CA PHE A 163 15.99 1.63 -10.93
C PHE A 163 15.11 2.24 -9.83
N GLU A 164 15.42 1.99 -8.55
CA GLU A 164 14.65 2.55 -7.44
C GLU A 164 14.71 4.09 -7.39
N ARG A 165 15.86 4.70 -7.66
CA ARG A 165 15.98 6.16 -7.77
C ARG A 165 15.05 6.72 -8.84
N THR A 166 15.03 6.11 -10.03
CA THR A 166 14.14 6.52 -11.13
C THR A 166 12.67 6.42 -10.71
N THR A 167 12.30 5.35 -9.97
CA THR A 167 10.97 5.18 -9.40
C THR A 167 10.62 6.30 -8.45
N LEU A 168 11.47 6.57 -7.45
CA LEU A 168 11.19 7.54 -6.39
C LEU A 168 11.09 8.97 -6.93
N VAL A 169 11.91 9.33 -7.93
CA VAL A 169 11.80 10.62 -8.64
C VAL A 169 10.47 10.72 -9.40
N ALA A 170 10.05 9.66 -10.09
CA ALA A 170 8.77 9.65 -10.80
C ALA A 170 7.57 9.77 -9.85
N VAL A 171 7.61 9.06 -8.73
CA VAL A 171 6.62 9.12 -7.66
C VAL A 171 6.56 10.53 -7.06
N ALA A 172 7.71 11.16 -6.79
CA ALA A 172 7.75 12.52 -6.25
C ALA A 172 7.15 13.56 -7.21
N ARG A 173 7.42 13.43 -8.51
CA ARG A 173 6.83 14.29 -9.54
C ARG A 173 5.31 14.15 -9.60
N ALA A 174 4.82 12.91 -9.63
CA ALA A 174 3.37 12.64 -9.62
C ALA A 174 2.71 13.12 -8.33
N HIS A 175 3.36 12.96 -7.18
CA HIS A 175 2.90 13.50 -5.89
C HIS A 175 2.71 15.02 -5.97
N ARG A 176 3.71 15.74 -6.45
CA ARG A 176 3.66 17.20 -6.55
C ARG A 176 2.57 17.73 -7.48
N GLU A 177 2.17 16.95 -8.48
CA GLU A 177 1.11 17.34 -9.43
C GLU A 177 -0.30 17.00 -8.93
N THR A 178 -0.43 15.94 -8.12
CA THR A 178 -1.75 15.37 -7.78
C THR A 178 -2.10 15.46 -6.30
N GLY A 179 -1.12 15.70 -5.44
CA GLY A 179 -1.26 15.64 -3.99
C GLY A 179 -1.44 14.24 -3.42
N ALA A 180 -1.31 13.17 -4.22
CA ALA A 180 -1.53 11.80 -3.79
C ALA A 180 -0.47 11.33 -2.77
N PRO A 181 -0.84 10.64 -1.69
CA PRO A 181 0.12 10.10 -0.72
C PRO A 181 1.05 9.06 -1.35
N VAL A 182 2.18 8.81 -0.70
CA VAL A 182 3.24 7.92 -1.17
C VAL A 182 3.45 6.79 -0.18
N MET A 183 3.42 5.55 -0.66
CA MET A 183 3.91 4.36 0.03
C MET A 183 5.26 3.96 -0.56
N VAL A 184 6.24 3.67 0.29
CA VAL A 184 7.51 3.09 -0.14
C VAL A 184 7.73 1.74 0.52
N HIS A 185 7.83 0.69 -0.29
CA HIS A 185 8.34 -0.62 0.14
C HIS A 185 9.79 -0.48 0.59
N LEU A 186 10.09 -0.90 1.82
CA LEU A 186 11.47 -1.03 2.28
C LEU A 186 11.80 -2.50 2.51
N GLU A 187 12.82 -3.01 1.83
CA GLU A 187 13.28 -4.36 2.10
C GLU A 187 13.89 -4.44 3.52
N PHE A 188 13.22 -5.20 4.39
CA PHE A 188 13.52 -5.30 5.82
C PHE A 188 13.70 -3.94 6.52
N GLY A 189 12.92 -2.92 6.14
CA GLY A 189 12.93 -1.60 6.81
C GLY A 189 14.18 -0.75 6.57
N THR A 190 15.09 -1.19 5.70
CA THR A 190 16.39 -0.54 5.51
C THR A 190 16.34 0.69 4.61
N ALA A 191 17.38 1.54 4.69
CA ALA A 191 17.54 2.79 3.93
C ALA A 191 16.39 3.82 4.10
N ALA A 192 15.63 3.73 5.20
CA ALA A 192 14.46 4.55 5.46
C ALA A 192 14.76 6.06 5.46
N HIS A 193 15.85 6.48 6.12
CA HIS A 193 16.25 7.89 6.17
C HIS A 193 16.69 8.40 4.79
N GLU A 194 17.43 7.60 4.04
CA GLU A 194 17.93 7.93 2.70
C GLU A 194 16.79 8.05 1.68
N VAL A 195 15.76 7.20 1.79
CA VAL A 195 14.53 7.31 0.99
C VAL A 195 13.81 8.62 1.28
N LEU A 196 13.67 8.99 2.56
CA LEU A 196 13.05 10.26 2.94
C LEU A 196 13.87 11.46 2.46
N ASP A 197 15.20 11.42 2.56
CA ASP A 197 16.09 12.49 2.06
C ASP A 197 15.92 12.69 0.55
N LEU A 198 15.83 11.59 -0.21
CA LEU A 198 15.64 11.64 -1.66
C LEU A 198 14.27 12.26 -2.00
N LEU A 199 13.19 11.80 -1.36
CA LEU A 199 11.84 12.31 -1.59
C LEU A 199 11.71 13.78 -1.17
N GLU A 200 12.33 14.17 -0.06
CA GLU A 200 12.38 15.56 0.42
C GLU A 200 13.10 16.47 -0.60
N ALA A 201 14.23 16.03 -1.15
CA ALA A 201 14.95 16.75 -2.19
C ALA A 201 14.13 16.94 -3.48
N GLU A 202 13.20 16.01 -3.76
CA GLU A 202 12.24 16.10 -4.87
C GLU A 202 10.93 16.81 -4.49
N GLY A 203 10.84 17.37 -3.29
CA GLY A 203 9.72 18.20 -2.82
C GLY A 203 8.53 17.44 -2.23
N VAL A 204 8.74 16.23 -1.72
CA VAL A 204 7.73 15.45 -0.99
C VAL A 204 8.00 15.54 0.51
N ALA A 205 7.07 16.14 1.26
CA ALA A 205 7.16 16.19 2.71
C ALA A 205 6.98 14.78 3.32
N ALA A 206 7.74 14.47 4.38
CA ALA A 206 7.71 13.15 5.00
C ALA A 206 6.32 12.77 5.54
N ASP A 207 5.48 13.72 5.95
CA ASP A 207 4.10 13.45 6.38
C ASP A 207 3.15 13.00 5.25
N ARG A 208 3.64 12.96 4.01
CA ARG A 208 2.98 12.39 2.85
C ARG A 208 3.51 11.00 2.49
N VAL A 209 4.43 10.45 3.27
CA VAL A 209 5.09 9.16 3.03
C VAL A 209 4.75 8.17 4.13
N VAL A 210 4.32 6.97 3.75
CA VAL A 210 4.37 5.77 4.61
C VAL A 210 5.53 4.88 4.18
N LEU A 211 6.37 4.53 5.15
CA LEU A 211 7.44 3.55 5.00
C LEU A 211 6.84 2.18 5.33
N ALA A 212 6.52 1.39 4.31
CA ALA A 212 5.98 0.05 4.51
C ALA A 212 7.03 -0.88 5.10
N HIS A 213 6.58 -1.90 5.83
CA HIS A 213 7.43 -2.91 6.46
C HIS A 213 8.39 -2.36 7.53
N ALA A 214 8.11 -1.20 8.11
CA ALA A 214 8.97 -0.61 9.13
C ALA A 214 9.18 -1.59 10.29
N ASP A 215 8.12 -2.32 10.68
CA ASP A 215 8.13 -3.31 11.76
C ASP A 215 9.02 -4.55 11.51
N ARG A 216 9.56 -4.73 10.29
CA ARG A 216 10.54 -5.79 10.01
C ARG A 216 11.92 -5.50 10.58
N ASP A 217 12.23 -4.24 10.84
CA ASP A 217 13.38 -3.80 11.64
C ASP A 217 12.87 -3.29 13.00
N PRO A 218 12.73 -4.16 14.02
CA PRO A 218 12.03 -3.81 15.26
C PRO A 218 12.91 -2.95 16.20
N ASP A 219 13.22 -1.74 15.77
CA ASP A 219 13.96 -0.72 16.52
C ASP A 219 13.03 0.47 16.85
N PRO A 220 12.49 0.53 18.09
CA PRO A 220 11.65 1.65 18.51
C PRO A 220 12.35 3.01 18.43
N GLY A 221 13.68 3.07 18.58
CA GLY A 221 14.46 4.30 18.47
C GLY A 221 14.49 4.83 17.04
N LEU A 222 14.79 3.96 16.07
CA LEU A 222 14.72 4.27 14.64
C LEU A 222 13.31 4.72 14.24
N HIS A 223 12.28 4.02 14.73
CA HIS A 223 10.89 4.34 14.37
C HIS A 223 10.48 5.71 14.88
N VAL A 224 10.88 6.06 16.10
CA VAL A 224 10.67 7.41 16.65
C VAL A 224 11.42 8.45 15.83
N SER A 225 12.69 8.22 15.44
CA SER A 225 13.42 9.21 14.63
C SER A 225 12.80 9.41 13.24
N LEU A 226 12.24 8.37 12.62
CA LEU A 226 11.49 8.48 11.37
C LEU A 226 10.16 9.23 11.55
N ALA A 227 9.45 8.94 12.64
CA ALA A 227 8.21 9.63 13.01
C ALA A 227 8.43 11.13 13.32
N GLU A 228 9.56 11.49 13.94
CA GLU A 228 9.97 12.88 14.22
C GLU A 228 10.22 13.68 12.93
N ARG A 229 10.71 13.03 11.87
CA ARG A 229 10.76 13.64 10.53
C ARG A 229 9.38 13.89 9.93
N GLY A 230 8.34 13.22 10.45
CA GLY A 230 6.96 13.32 10.02
C GLY A 230 6.45 12.08 9.28
N ALA A 231 7.30 11.11 8.97
CA ALA A 231 6.91 9.92 8.22
C ALA A 231 5.87 9.06 8.95
N HIS A 232 5.02 8.41 8.17
CA HIS A 232 4.16 7.34 8.66
C HIS A 232 4.92 6.01 8.64
N LEU A 233 4.64 5.17 9.63
CA LEU A 233 5.26 3.87 9.85
C LEU A 233 4.25 2.79 9.51
N GLY A 234 4.53 2.03 8.47
CA GLY A 234 3.70 0.92 8.06
C GLY A 234 4.07 -0.35 8.81
N TYR A 235 3.16 -0.85 9.64
CA TYR A 235 3.33 -2.08 10.42
C TYR A 235 2.47 -3.19 9.81
N ASP A 236 3.12 -4.17 9.18
CA ASP A 236 2.47 -5.21 8.37
C ASP A 236 3.13 -6.61 8.41
N GLY A 237 4.01 -6.85 9.37
CA GLY A 237 4.75 -8.11 9.51
C GLY A 237 3.99 -9.25 10.20
N PHE A 238 2.69 -9.13 10.46
CA PHE A 238 1.93 -10.07 11.30
C PHE A 238 1.79 -11.48 10.68
N ALA A 239 1.68 -12.48 11.56
CA ALA A 239 1.62 -13.90 11.19
C ALA A 239 2.84 -14.41 10.41
N ARG A 240 4.02 -13.84 10.66
CA ARG A 240 5.29 -14.23 10.02
C ARG A 240 6.36 -14.64 11.05
N PRO A 241 6.09 -15.62 11.95
CA PRO A 241 6.99 -15.97 13.05
C PRO A 241 8.39 -16.43 12.62
N ARG A 242 8.57 -16.84 11.36
CA ARG A 242 9.89 -17.15 10.79
C ARG A 242 10.82 -15.93 10.73
N THR A 243 10.26 -14.73 10.55
CA THR A 243 11.01 -13.47 10.55
C THR A 243 10.91 -12.78 11.91
N ARG A 244 9.68 -12.51 12.36
CA ARG A 244 9.36 -11.82 13.61
C ARG A 244 8.07 -12.39 14.19
N SER A 245 8.03 -12.60 15.49
CA SER A 245 6.82 -13.09 16.15
C SER A 245 5.83 -11.94 16.40
N ASP A 246 4.52 -12.21 16.40
CA ASP A 246 3.53 -11.20 16.76
C ASP A 246 3.76 -10.60 18.16
N ALA A 247 4.33 -11.38 19.10
CA ALA A 247 4.66 -10.90 20.44
C ALA A 247 5.78 -9.84 20.40
N GLU A 248 6.78 -10.03 19.55
CA GLU A 248 7.86 -9.08 19.31
C GLU A 248 7.32 -7.78 18.68
N LEU A 249 6.46 -7.90 17.66
CA LEU A 249 5.84 -6.75 17.00
C LEU A 249 4.87 -5.97 17.91
N LEU A 250 4.17 -6.67 18.81
CA LEU A 250 3.37 -6.02 19.86
C LEU A 250 4.27 -5.21 20.82
N ALA A 251 5.37 -5.80 21.29
CA ALA A 251 6.31 -5.10 22.17
C ALA A 251 6.94 -3.88 21.49
N LEU A 252 7.29 -4.00 20.21
CA LEU A 252 7.72 -2.87 19.36
C LEU A 252 6.66 -1.76 19.34
N THR A 253 5.41 -2.11 19.07
CA THR A 253 4.31 -1.14 18.99
C THR A 253 4.09 -0.42 20.32
N VAL A 254 4.09 -1.15 21.44
CA VAL A 254 4.03 -0.57 22.79
C VAL A 254 5.16 0.43 23.00
N ALA A 255 6.40 0.05 22.73
CA ALA A 255 7.56 0.91 22.93
C ALA A 255 7.52 2.19 22.08
N VAL A 256 7.00 2.13 20.84
CA VAL A 256 6.86 3.32 19.97
C VAL A 256 5.70 4.21 20.42
N VAL A 257 4.59 3.63 20.90
CA VAL A 257 3.48 4.38 21.49
C VAL A 257 3.90 5.09 22.77
N GLU A 258 4.61 4.42 23.68
CA GLU A 258 5.11 5.00 24.93
C GLU A 258 6.09 6.16 24.69
N ARG A 259 6.79 6.14 23.55
CA ARG A 259 7.68 7.22 23.11
C ARG A 259 6.98 8.33 22.33
N GLY A 260 5.65 8.29 22.21
CA GLY A 260 4.84 9.36 21.62
C GLY A 260 4.70 9.32 20.10
N ALA A 261 5.16 8.26 19.43
CA ALA A 261 5.12 8.13 17.97
C ALA A 261 3.93 7.27 17.45
N GLY A 262 3.01 6.87 18.32
CA GLY A 262 1.85 6.03 17.96
C GLY A 262 0.95 6.62 16.87
N ASP A 263 0.85 7.95 16.78
CA ASP A 263 0.00 8.65 15.80
C ASP A 263 0.59 8.67 14.37
N ARG A 264 1.77 8.06 14.20
CA ARG A 264 2.41 7.84 12.90
C ARG A 264 2.26 6.40 12.42
N ILE A 265 1.78 5.48 13.24
CA ILE A 265 1.62 4.07 12.86
C ILE A 265 0.35 3.87 12.03
N LEU A 266 0.48 3.09 10.95
CA LEU A 266 -0.58 2.52 10.15
C LEU A 266 -0.47 0.98 10.23
N LEU A 267 -1.60 0.28 10.31
CA LEU A 267 -1.65 -1.17 10.47
C LEU A 267 -2.24 -1.85 9.24
N GLY A 268 -1.59 -2.93 8.78
CA GLY A 268 -2.04 -3.76 7.67
C GLY A 268 -1.44 -5.16 7.74
N GLY A 269 -1.70 -6.03 6.77
CA GLY A 269 -1.18 -7.41 6.79
C GLY A 269 -0.13 -7.76 5.73
N ASP A 270 0.01 -6.95 4.67
CA ASP A 270 0.88 -7.18 3.51
C ASP A 270 0.85 -8.64 3.05
N VAL A 271 -0.34 -9.15 2.72
CA VAL A 271 -0.50 -10.54 2.32
C VAL A 271 -0.56 -10.62 0.79
N ALA A 272 0.60 -10.81 0.18
CA ALA A 272 0.81 -10.80 -1.27
C ALA A 272 1.00 -12.20 -1.92
N ARG A 273 0.48 -13.26 -1.29
CA ARG A 273 0.78 -14.66 -1.66
C ARG A 273 -0.46 -15.55 -1.57
N ARG A 274 -0.73 -16.34 -2.61
CA ARG A 274 -1.86 -17.31 -2.61
C ARG A 274 -1.81 -18.27 -1.44
N THR A 275 -0.63 -18.76 -1.08
CA THR A 275 -0.41 -19.64 0.07
C THR A 275 -0.78 -19.02 1.41
N ARG A 276 -1.03 -17.70 1.45
CA ARG A 276 -1.48 -17.00 2.65
C ARG A 276 -2.96 -16.60 2.64
N TYR A 277 -3.71 -16.91 1.58
CA TYR A 277 -5.15 -16.62 1.45
C TYR A 277 -5.96 -17.91 1.62
N ILE A 278 -6.93 -17.93 2.54
CA ILE A 278 -7.88 -19.03 2.76
C ILE A 278 -8.60 -19.39 1.46
N ALA A 279 -9.15 -18.41 0.73
CA ALA A 279 -9.91 -18.66 -0.50
C ALA A 279 -9.07 -19.25 -1.63
N TYR A 280 -7.74 -19.06 -1.58
CA TYR A 280 -6.78 -19.67 -2.50
C TYR A 280 -6.26 -21.04 -2.02
N GLY A 281 -6.74 -21.55 -0.88
CA GLY A 281 -6.34 -22.80 -0.23
C GLY A 281 -5.20 -22.68 0.78
N GLY A 282 -4.79 -21.46 1.12
CA GLY A 282 -3.71 -21.10 2.03
C GLY A 282 -4.18 -20.66 3.43
N MET A 283 -3.26 -20.02 4.18
CA MET A 283 -3.53 -19.46 5.52
C MET A 283 -2.47 -18.41 5.93
N PRO A 284 -2.80 -17.41 6.77
CA PRO A 284 -3.99 -17.34 7.63
C PRO A 284 -5.22 -16.62 7.06
N GLY A 285 -5.12 -16.01 5.88
CA GLY A 285 -6.18 -15.16 5.30
C GLY A 285 -6.17 -13.74 5.84
N LEU A 286 -6.90 -12.84 5.16
CA LEU A 286 -6.92 -11.41 5.48
C LEU A 286 -7.58 -11.07 6.83
N ALA A 287 -8.50 -11.92 7.29
CA ALA A 287 -9.16 -11.73 8.59
C ALA A 287 -8.21 -11.83 9.79
N TYR A 288 -6.98 -12.36 9.62
CA TYR A 288 -6.04 -12.57 10.72
C TYR A 288 -5.76 -11.29 11.53
N LEU A 289 -5.53 -10.17 10.85
CA LEU A 289 -5.23 -8.90 11.51
C LEU A 289 -6.38 -8.51 12.46
N GLY A 290 -7.62 -8.53 11.95
CA GLY A 290 -8.82 -8.20 12.71
C GLY A 290 -9.12 -9.17 13.85
N ASP A 291 -9.04 -10.47 13.57
CA ASP A 291 -9.50 -11.52 14.49
C ASP A 291 -8.47 -11.92 15.55
N ARG A 292 -7.17 -11.83 15.24
CA ARG A 292 -6.10 -12.39 16.08
C ARG A 292 -5.15 -11.34 16.62
N TYR A 293 -4.75 -10.38 15.81
CA TYR A 293 -3.74 -9.40 16.22
C TYR A 293 -4.35 -8.20 16.95
N LEU A 294 -5.37 -7.56 16.36
CA LEU A 294 -5.98 -6.35 16.93
C LEU A 294 -6.53 -6.50 18.36
N PRO A 295 -7.15 -7.62 18.78
CA PRO A 295 -7.59 -7.77 20.17
C PRO A 295 -6.44 -7.65 21.17
N ARG A 296 -5.29 -8.28 20.87
CA ARG A 296 -4.08 -8.24 21.71
C ARG A 296 -3.44 -6.85 21.70
N LEU A 297 -3.46 -6.17 20.54
CA LEU A 297 -2.97 -4.81 20.45
C LEU A 297 -3.81 -3.84 21.31
N ARG A 298 -5.14 -3.97 21.29
CA ARG A 298 -6.04 -3.16 22.15
C ARG A 298 -5.74 -3.35 23.62
N GLU A 299 -5.53 -4.59 24.07
CA GLU A 299 -5.12 -4.87 25.45
C GLU A 299 -3.80 -4.21 25.81
N ALA A 300 -2.86 -4.11 24.86
CA ALA A 300 -1.52 -3.59 25.10
C ALA A 300 -1.40 -2.06 25.05
N VAL A 301 -2.10 -1.38 24.13
CA VAL A 301 -1.96 0.09 23.92
C VAL A 301 -3.26 0.88 24.07
N GLY A 302 -4.39 0.21 24.33
CA GLY A 302 -5.70 0.81 24.50
C GLY A 302 -6.45 1.10 23.19
N ASP A 303 -7.78 1.18 23.29
CA ASP A 303 -8.68 1.38 22.15
C ASP A 303 -8.42 2.70 21.41
N ASP A 304 -8.13 3.78 22.13
CA ASP A 304 -7.88 5.09 21.52
C ASP A 304 -6.65 5.08 20.62
N ALA A 305 -5.57 4.39 21.02
CA ALA A 305 -4.36 4.26 20.20
C ALA A 305 -4.65 3.45 18.94
N VAL A 306 -5.34 2.31 19.08
CA VAL A 306 -5.74 1.47 17.94
C VAL A 306 -6.69 2.22 17.01
N HIS A 307 -7.62 3.01 17.54
CA HIS A 307 -8.52 3.86 16.75
C HIS A 307 -7.73 4.88 15.93
N ARG A 308 -6.71 5.53 16.51
CA ARG A 308 -5.85 6.45 15.75
C ARG A 308 -5.11 5.72 14.62
N MET A 309 -4.55 4.55 14.89
CA MET A 309 -3.80 3.77 13.89
C MET A 309 -4.67 3.25 12.72
N LEU A 310 -5.95 2.95 12.98
CA LEU A 310 -6.87 2.36 11.99
C LEU A 310 -7.85 3.33 11.36
N VAL A 311 -8.13 4.47 11.99
CA VAL A 311 -9.18 5.40 11.53
C VAL A 311 -8.62 6.80 11.32
N THR A 312 -8.16 7.45 12.39
CA THR A 312 -7.75 8.86 12.32
C THR A 312 -6.51 9.07 11.43
N THR A 313 -5.48 8.26 11.60
CA THR A 313 -4.21 8.39 10.89
C THR A 313 -4.36 8.00 9.41
N PRO A 314 -4.97 6.85 9.05
CA PRO A 314 -5.19 6.52 7.64
C PRO A 314 -6.07 7.53 6.91
N ALA A 315 -7.16 8.02 7.51
CA ALA A 315 -8.03 9.02 6.88
C ALA A 315 -7.28 10.31 6.54
N ARG A 316 -6.42 10.79 7.45
CA ARG A 316 -5.58 11.97 7.22
C ARG A 316 -4.46 11.72 6.20
N PHE A 317 -3.87 10.52 6.22
CA PHE A 317 -2.78 10.14 5.34
C PHE A 317 -3.27 10.01 3.89
N LEU A 318 -4.34 9.24 3.69
CA LEU A 318 -4.90 8.89 2.38
C LEU A 318 -5.58 10.06 1.65
N ALA A 319 -5.94 11.13 2.37
CA ALA A 319 -6.53 12.30 1.76
C ALA A 319 -5.57 12.96 0.74
N LEU A 320 -6.08 13.25 -0.45
CA LEU A 320 -5.36 14.02 -1.47
C LEU A 320 -5.13 15.46 -0.98
N ARG A 321 -3.92 15.98 -1.15
CA ARG A 321 -3.52 17.35 -0.77
C ARG A 321 -2.83 18.06 -1.95
N PRO A 322 -3.60 18.60 -2.89
CA PRO A 322 -3.07 19.36 -4.02
C PRO A 322 -2.42 20.68 -3.58
#